data_AF-W7HTQ6-F1
#
_entry.id   AF-W7HTQ6-F1
#
_cell.length_a   1.000
_cell.length_b   1.000
_cell.length_c   1.000
_cell.angle_alpha   90.00
_cell.angle_beta   90.00
_cell.angle_gamma   90.00
#
_symmetry.space_group_name_H-M   'P 1'
#
loop_
_entity.id
_entity.type
_entity.pdbx_description
1 polymer ?
#
loop_
_entity_poly.entity_id
_entity_poly.type
_entity_poly.pdbx_seq_one_letter_code
_entity_poly.pdbx_strand_id
1 'polypeptide(L)'
;MAQGTKKLVKPTTAKGRPQALGPRKGHRVIAPKKQILVKQKALKKQITGGLTAKTERNLAEKAGHLELLPGGKKDKAKAKAKAAAAAK
;
A
#
# COMPACT_ATOMS: atom_id res chain seq x y z
N MET A 1 -2.74 -64.26 -41.92
CA MET A 1 -1.99 -63.66 -40.79
C MET A 1 -2.70 -62.40 -40.35
N ALA A 2 -3.39 -62.40 -39.22
CA ALA A 2 -4.14 -61.25 -38.71
C ALA A 2 -3.25 -60.43 -37.75
N GLN A 3 -2.88 -59.21 -38.14
CA GLN A 3 -2.25 -58.24 -37.24
C GLN A 3 -3.27 -57.13 -36.92
N GLY A 4 -3.64 -57.06 -35.65
CA GLY A 4 -4.78 -56.29 -35.15
C GLY A 4 -4.63 -54.77 -35.17
N THR A 5 -5.78 -54.11 -35.03
CA THR A 5 -5.95 -52.66 -34.97
C THR A 5 -5.28 -52.07 -33.72
N LYS A 6 -4.32 -51.16 -33.93
CA LYS A 6 -3.68 -50.42 -32.84
C LYS A 6 -4.66 -49.39 -32.30
N LYS A 7 -4.99 -49.46 -31.01
CA LYS A 7 -5.83 -48.46 -30.32
C LYS A 7 -5.16 -47.09 -30.39
N LEU A 8 -5.81 -46.15 -31.07
CA LEU A 8 -5.44 -44.73 -31.05
C LEU A 8 -5.62 -44.19 -29.63
N VAL A 9 -4.51 -43.89 -28.96
CA VAL A 9 -4.51 -43.14 -27.70
C VAL A 9 -5.00 -41.72 -28.01
N LYS A 10 -6.15 -41.34 -27.47
CA LYS A 10 -6.65 -39.96 -27.52
C LYS A 10 -5.61 -39.04 -26.88
N PRO A 11 -5.17 -37.95 -27.51
CA PRO A 11 -4.35 -36.96 -26.84
C PRO A 11 -5.18 -36.31 -25.73
N THR A 12 -4.85 -36.60 -24.47
CA THR A 12 -5.38 -35.89 -23.31
C THR A 12 -4.64 -34.56 -23.15
N THR A 13 -4.76 -33.68 -24.14
CA THR A 13 -4.45 -32.26 -23.94
C THR A 13 -5.72 -31.59 -23.44
N ALA A 14 -6.06 -31.84 -22.17
CA ALA A 14 -6.99 -30.97 -21.47
C ALA A 14 -6.35 -29.57 -21.47
N LYS A 15 -6.79 -28.72 -22.40
CA LYS A 15 -6.49 -27.28 -22.37
C LYS A 15 -6.95 -26.79 -21.00
N GLY A 16 -5.99 -26.55 -20.11
CA GLY A 16 -6.24 -26.11 -18.75
C GLY A 16 -7.20 -24.93 -18.77
N ARG A 17 -8.21 -24.96 -17.90
CA ARG A 17 -9.17 -23.85 -17.73
C ARG A 17 -8.41 -22.52 -17.69
N PRO A 18 -8.90 -21.47 -18.37
CA PRO A 18 -8.27 -20.16 -18.31
C PRO A 18 -8.12 -19.78 -16.83
N GLN A 19 -6.89 -19.47 -16.42
CA GLN A 19 -6.65 -19.03 -15.04
C GLN A 19 -7.47 -17.76 -14.82
N ALA A 20 -8.24 -17.74 -13.72
CA ALA A 20 -9.07 -16.60 -13.38
C ALA A 20 -8.23 -15.31 -13.38
N LEU A 21 -8.76 -14.26 -14.00
CA LEU A 21 -8.15 -12.92 -14.08
C LEU A 21 -7.99 -12.22 -12.71
N GLY A 22 -8.29 -12.93 -11.63
CA GLY A 22 -8.19 -12.46 -10.25
C GLY A 22 -6.87 -12.83 -9.58
N PRO A 23 -6.61 -12.24 -8.40
CA PRO A 23 -5.45 -12.58 -7.61
C PRO A 23 -5.46 -14.09 -7.26
N ARG A 24 -4.34 -14.80 -7.50
CA ARG A 24 -4.24 -16.23 -7.19
C ARG A 24 -4.54 -16.45 -5.71
N LYS A 25 -5.20 -17.55 -5.36
CA LYS A 25 -5.46 -17.94 -3.96
C LYS A 25 -4.15 -17.86 -3.17
N GLY A 26 -4.07 -16.94 -2.20
CA GLY A 26 -2.86 -16.63 -1.41
C GLY A 26 -2.19 -15.28 -1.74
N HIS A 27 -2.22 -14.84 -2.99
CA HIS A 27 -1.80 -13.48 -3.36
C HIS A 27 -3.02 -12.57 -3.37
N ARG A 28 -3.31 -11.93 -2.24
CA ARG A 28 -4.49 -11.04 -2.12
C ARG A 28 -4.38 -9.74 -2.92
N VAL A 29 -3.17 -9.33 -3.32
CA VAL A 29 -2.94 -8.05 -4.00
C VAL A 29 -1.97 -8.24 -5.17
N ILE A 30 -2.39 -7.84 -6.36
CA ILE A 30 -1.54 -7.82 -7.56
C ILE A 30 -0.77 -6.51 -7.56
N ALA A 31 0.57 -6.57 -7.61
CA ALA A 31 1.39 -5.37 -7.67
C ALA A 31 1.14 -4.62 -9.00
N PRO A 32 1.06 -3.28 -8.96
CA PRO A 32 0.88 -2.49 -10.18
C PRO A 32 2.11 -2.62 -11.08
N LYS A 33 1.90 -3.05 -12.33
CA LYS A 33 2.98 -3.15 -13.34
C LYS A 33 3.26 -1.82 -14.04
N LYS A 34 2.27 -0.92 -14.08
CA LYS A 34 2.39 0.40 -14.72
C LYS A 34 3.20 1.34 -13.83
N GLN A 35 4.26 1.93 -14.39
CA GLN A 35 5.16 2.83 -13.65
C GLN A 35 4.42 4.03 -13.01
N ILE A 36 3.40 4.57 -13.66
CA ILE A 36 2.57 5.67 -13.11
C ILE A 36 1.90 5.25 -11.80
N LEU A 37 1.36 4.04 -11.73
CA LEU A 37 0.69 3.52 -10.54
C LEU A 37 1.68 3.19 -9.42
N VAL A 38 2.90 2.77 -9.76
CA VAL A 38 3.99 2.57 -8.78
C VAL A 38 4.35 3.91 -8.13
N LYS A 39 4.53 4.98 -8.93
CA LYS A 39 4.79 6.34 -8.43
C LYS A 39 3.67 6.83 -7.52
N GLN A 40 2.41 6.67 -7.94
CA GLN A 40 1.25 7.05 -7.12
C GLN A 40 1.19 6.27 -5.80
N LYS A 41 1.50 4.97 -5.79
CA LYS A 41 1.54 4.17 -4.56
C LYS A 41 2.63 4.64 -3.61
N ALA A 42 3.81 4.98 -4.14
CA ALA A 42 4.91 5.53 -3.35
C ALA A 42 4.53 6.87 -2.73
N LEU A 43 3.95 7.79 -3.51
CA LEU A 43 3.48 9.08 -3.03
C LEU A 43 2.38 8.93 -1.98
N LYS A 44 1.40 8.05 -2.20
CA LYS A 44 0.35 7.76 -1.20
C LYS A 44 0.96 7.28 0.11
N LYS A 45 1.96 6.38 0.08
CA LYS A 45 2.64 5.91 1.30
C LYS A 45 3.36 7.04 2.04
N GLN A 46 4.04 7.94 1.33
CA GLN A 46 4.74 9.08 1.95
C GLN A 46 3.76 10.08 2.58
N ILE A 47 2.69 10.43 1.86
CA ILE A 47 1.74 11.45 2.29
C ILE A 47 0.87 10.93 3.45
N THR A 48 0.46 9.67 3.42
CA THR A 48 -0.40 9.07 4.46
C THR A 48 0.25 9.13 5.84
N GLY A 49 1.53 8.77 5.99
CA GLY A 49 2.22 8.84 7.29
C GLY A 49 2.34 10.27 7.85
N GLY A 50 2.52 11.27 6.99
CA GLY A 50 2.53 12.68 7.41
C GLY A 50 1.14 13.20 7.79
N LEU A 51 0.10 12.77 7.08
CA LEU A 51 -1.28 13.13 7.39
C LEU A 51 -1.74 12.50 8.70
N THR A 52 -1.43 11.23 8.96
CA THR A 52 -1.78 10.57 10.23
C THR A 52 -1.13 11.26 11.42
N ALA A 53 0.17 11.57 11.33
CA ALA A 53 0.88 12.31 12.39
C ALA A 53 0.27 13.70 12.65
N LYS A 54 -0.17 14.42 11.60
CA LYS A 54 -0.87 15.70 11.75
C LYS A 54 -2.24 15.54 12.39
N THR A 55 -2.99 14.51 12.00
CA THR A 55 -4.31 14.24 12.60
C THR A 55 -4.19 13.84 14.06
N GLU A 56 -3.21 13.01 14.43
CA GLU A 56 -2.92 12.63 15.81
C GLU A 56 -2.57 13.86 16.66
N ARG A 57 -1.71 14.76 16.14
CA ARG A 57 -1.40 16.04 16.78
C ARG A 57 -2.64 16.90 16.99
N ASN A 58 -3.47 17.09 15.96
CA ASN A 58 -4.69 17.87 16.07
C ASN A 58 -5.69 17.29 17.08
N LEU A 59 -5.82 15.95 17.15
CA LEU A 59 -6.67 15.30 18.13
C LEU A 59 -6.12 15.46 19.56
N ALA A 60 -4.81 15.31 19.74
CA ALA A 60 -4.18 15.50 21.05
C ALA A 60 -4.22 16.96 21.53
N GLU A 61 -4.09 17.94 20.62
CA GLU A 61 -4.30 19.36 20.92
C GLU A 61 -5.71 19.63 21.44
N LYS A 62 -6.73 19.10 20.74
CA LYS A 62 -8.12 19.23 21.14
C LYS A 62 -8.42 18.53 22.47
N ALA A 63 -7.78 17.39 22.71
CA ALA A 63 -7.93 16.63 23.95
C ALA A 63 -7.04 17.15 25.10
N GLY A 64 -6.17 18.15 24.86
CA GLY A 64 -5.25 18.68 25.87
C GLY A 64 -4.08 17.74 26.25
N HIS A 65 -3.88 16.64 25.51
CA HIS A 65 -2.88 15.59 25.81
C HIS A 65 -1.69 15.58 24.84
N LEU A 66 -1.23 16.77 24.43
CA LEU A 66 -0.10 16.92 23.51
C LEU A 66 1.22 16.30 24.03
N GLU A 67 1.35 16.13 25.35
CA GLU A 67 2.52 15.54 26.02
C GLU A 67 2.78 14.09 25.61
N LEU A 68 1.72 13.35 25.22
CA LEU A 68 1.81 11.94 24.87
C LEU A 68 2.35 11.70 23.45
N LEU A 69 2.48 12.77 22.65
CA LEU A 69 3.01 12.68 21.29
C LEU A 69 4.49 13.06 21.24
N PRO A 70 5.29 12.34 20.43
CA PRO A 70 6.69 12.69 20.23
C PRO A 70 6.80 14.08 19.61
N GLY A 71 7.45 15.00 20.34
CA GLY A 71 7.71 16.39 19.91
C GLY A 71 6.88 17.47 20.60
N GLY A 72 5.84 17.16 21.39
CA GLY A 72 4.86 18.11 21.95
C GLY A 72 5.35 19.52 22.38
N LYS A 73 5.62 19.73 23.68
CA LYS A 73 6.01 21.06 24.23
C LYS A 73 7.19 21.72 23.51
N LYS A 74 8.18 20.92 23.10
CA LYS A 74 9.40 21.40 22.44
C LYS A 74 9.11 21.91 21.03
N ASP A 75 8.23 21.26 20.27
CA ASP A 75 7.83 21.71 18.94
C ASP A 75 6.97 22.98 19.04
N LYS A 76 6.12 23.12 20.07
CA LYS A 76 5.35 24.36 20.32
C LYS A 76 6.26 25.54 20.65
N ALA A 77 7.29 25.34 21.46
CA ALA A 77 8.29 26.36 21.77
C ALA A 77 9.09 26.75 20.52
N LYS A 78 9.51 25.77 19.71
CA LYS A 78 10.19 26.03 18.42
C LYS A 78 9.28 26.75 17.43
N ALA A 79 8.00 26.40 17.35
CA ALA A 79 7.02 27.08 16.50
C ALA A 79 6.83 28.54 16.93
N LYS A 80 6.72 28.80 18.24
CA LYS A 80 6.67 30.17 18.78
C LYS A 80 7.93 30.97 18.49
N ALA A 81 9.11 30.38 18.68
CA ALA A 81 10.39 31.03 18.37
C ALA A 81 10.52 31.35 16.88
N LYS A 82 10.07 30.44 16.01
CA LYS A 82 10.10 30.63 14.55
C LYS A 82 9.10 31.69 14.09
N ALA A 83 7.91 31.77 14.72
CA ALA A 83 6.93 32.81 14.46
C ALA A 83 7.42 34.20 14.93
N ALA A 84 8.08 34.28 16.08
CA ALA A 84 8.67 35.52 16.59
C ALA A 84 9.85 36.01 15.72
N ALA A 85 10.63 35.11 15.14
CA ALA A 85 11.73 35.46 14.24
C ALA A 85 11.25 35.87 12.83
N ALA A 86 10.08 35.43 12.39
CA ALA A 86 9.51 35.81 11.09
C ALA A 86 8.71 37.14 11.14
N ALA A 87 8.38 37.62 12.33
CA ALA A 87 7.68 38.89 12.56
C ALA A 87 8.64 40.05 12.84
N LYS A 88 9.95 39.82 12.76
CA LYS A 88 11.04 40.77 13.02
C LYS A 88 11.80 41.00 11.73
#